data_AF-A0A527G000-F1
#
_entry.id   AF-A0A527G000-F1
#
_cell.length_a   1.000
_cell.length_b   1.000
_cell.length_c   1.000
_cell.angle_alpha   90.00
_cell.angle_beta   90.00
_cell.angle_gamma   90.00
#
_symmetry.space_group_name_H-M   'P 1'
#
loop_
_entity.id
_entity.type
_entity.pdbx_description
1 polymer ?
#
loop_
_entity_poly.entity_id
_entity_poly.type
_entity_poly.pdbx_seq_one_letter_code
_entity_poly.pdbx_strand_id
1 'polypeptide(L)'
;AYSDLKQAMLGETLPWPDKYFRAFFSTGVFTISHAPASGLHELVRITRKGGHAIFTVRDQVFESGGFQAVFDELELAGKWRPIEESPWFRCYAIA
;
A
#
# COMPACT_ATOMS: atom_id res chain seq x y z
N ALA A 1 1.77 -7.25 24.34
CA ALA A 1 3.03 -7.79 23.81
C ALA A 1 2.77 -8.33 22.40
N TYR A 2 3.72 -8.18 21.47
CA TYR A 2 3.66 -8.86 20.17
C TYR A 2 3.96 -10.35 20.35
N SER A 3 3.25 -11.22 19.64
CA SER A 3 3.35 -12.69 19.77
C SER A 3 4.17 -13.35 18.65
N ASP A 4 4.45 -12.64 17.55
CA ASP A 4 5.15 -13.16 16.37
C ASP A 4 5.83 -12.00 15.63
N LEU A 5 6.96 -12.30 14.98
CA LEU A 5 7.70 -11.39 14.10
C LEU A 5 7.89 -12.06 12.75
N LYS A 6 7.40 -11.43 11.69
CA LYS A 6 7.67 -11.83 10.30
C LYS A 6 8.55 -10.79 9.64
N GLN A 7 9.68 -11.22 9.11
CA GLN A 7 10.54 -10.40 8.27
C GLN A 7 10.29 -10.80 6.81
N ALA A 8 9.99 -9.81 5.97
CA ALA A 8 9.74 -9.98 4.55
C ALA A 8 10.04 -8.68 3.81
N MET A 9 10.33 -8.76 2.51
CA MET A 9 10.53 -7.60 1.66
C MET A 9 9.22 -7.22 0.97
N LEU A 10 8.82 -5.95 1.09
CA LEU A 10 7.64 -5.44 0.41
C LEU A 10 7.94 -5.26 -1.09
N GLY A 11 7.26 -6.04 -1.93
CA GLY A 11 7.57 -6.22 -3.35
C GLY A 11 7.85 -7.67 -3.73
N GLU A 12 8.09 -8.54 -2.74
CA GLU A 12 8.13 -9.99 -2.88
C GLU A 12 6.93 -10.64 -2.19
N THR A 13 6.77 -11.96 -2.41
CA THR A 13 5.71 -12.74 -1.79
C THR A 13 5.77 -12.67 -0.27
N LEU A 14 4.74 -12.06 0.34
CA LEU A 14 4.65 -11.94 1.79
C LEU A 14 4.23 -13.27 2.43
N PRO A 15 4.69 -13.59 3.66
CA PRO A 15 4.52 -14.89 4.32
C PRO A 15 3.12 -15.08 4.94
N TRP A 16 2.09 -14.62 4.24
CA TRP A 16 0.69 -14.85 4.56
C TRP A 16 -0.03 -15.41 3.34
N PRO A 17 -1.01 -16.32 3.56
CA PRO A 17 -1.85 -16.78 2.48
C PRO A 17 -2.70 -15.64 1.93
N ASP A 18 -3.27 -15.86 0.76
CA ASP A 18 -4.22 -14.93 0.17
C ASP A 18 -5.36 -14.64 1.14
N LYS A 19 -5.83 -13.38 1.17
CA LYS A 19 -7.01 -12.96 1.92
C LYS A 19 -6.93 -13.16 3.43
N TYR A 20 -5.73 -13.22 4.00
CA TYR A 20 -5.49 -13.41 5.43
C TYR A 20 -5.98 -12.24 6.29
N PHE A 21 -5.70 -11.00 5.87
CA PHE A 21 -6.03 -9.79 6.62
C PHE A 21 -7.37 -9.18 6.20
N ARG A 22 -8.02 -8.50 7.16
CA ARG A 22 -9.21 -7.68 6.89
C ARG A 22 -8.86 -6.35 6.23
N ALA A 23 -7.68 -5.81 6.49
CA ALA A 23 -7.23 -4.53 5.96
C ALA A 23 -5.70 -4.47 6.09
N PHE A 24 -5.08 -3.59 5.30
CA PHE A 24 -3.71 -3.15 5.56
C PHE A 24 -3.68 -1.64 5.79
N PHE A 25 -2.76 -1.22 6.66
CA PHE A 25 -2.46 0.18 6.94
C PHE A 25 -0.97 0.41 6.76
N SER A 26 -0.58 1.28 5.83
CA SER A 26 0.82 1.54 5.47
C SER A 26 1.10 3.03 5.42
N THR A 27 1.77 3.56 6.45
CA THR A 27 2.11 4.98 6.54
C THR A 27 3.61 5.17 6.64
N GLY A 28 4.16 6.09 5.85
CA GLY A 28 5.60 6.35 5.77
C GLY A 28 6.43 5.29 5.01
N VAL A 29 5.80 4.26 4.44
CA VAL A 29 6.49 3.18 3.73
C VAL A 29 6.73 3.53 2.26
N PHE A 30 5.72 4.05 1.56
CA PHE A 30 5.81 4.41 0.14
C PHE A 30 6.41 5.81 -0.02
N THR A 31 7.73 5.87 0.13
CA THR A 31 8.56 7.08 0.08
C THR A 31 9.84 6.82 -0.74
N ILE A 32 10.64 7.87 -0.91
CA ILE A 32 11.88 7.86 -1.70
C ILE A 32 12.81 6.75 -1.22
N SER A 33 13.34 5.95 -2.15
CA SER A 33 14.32 4.88 -1.90
C SER A 33 13.86 3.79 -0.94
N HIS A 34 12.54 3.60 -0.79
CA HIS A 34 11.96 2.64 0.14
C HIS A 34 11.20 1.54 -0.62
N ALA A 35 9.91 1.32 -0.38
CA ALA A 35 9.16 0.27 -1.08
C ALA A 35 8.69 0.70 -2.48
N PRO A 36 8.83 -0.17 -3.51
CA PRO A 36 8.28 0.10 -4.84
C PRO A 36 6.75 0.00 -4.85
N ALA A 37 6.11 0.63 -5.84
CA ALA A 37 4.66 0.54 -6.05
C ALA A 37 4.18 -0.92 -6.22
N SER A 38 5.01 -1.79 -6.80
CA SER A 38 4.70 -3.21 -6.97
C SER A 38 4.41 -3.95 -5.66
N GLY A 39 4.87 -3.43 -4.51
CA GLY A 39 4.53 -3.97 -3.19
C GLY A 39 3.03 -3.95 -2.87
N LEU A 40 2.24 -3.10 -3.54
CA LEU A 40 0.79 -3.06 -3.37
C LEU A 40 0.11 -4.34 -3.85
N HIS A 41 0.64 -5.04 -4.86
CA HIS A 41 0.07 -6.31 -5.33
C HIS A 41 -0.01 -7.33 -4.20
N GLU A 42 1.04 -7.42 -3.40
CA GLU A 42 1.12 -8.38 -2.30
C GLU A 42 0.26 -7.97 -1.11
N LEU A 43 0.21 -6.68 -0.79
CA LEU A 43 -0.71 -6.16 0.23
C LEU A 43 -2.17 -6.39 -0.15
N VAL A 44 -2.52 -6.22 -1.43
CA VAL A 44 -3.84 -6.53 -1.98
C VAL A 44 -4.09 -8.04 -1.93
N ARG A 45 -3.15 -8.89 -2.33
CA ARG A 45 -3.29 -10.36 -2.32
C ARG A 45 -3.63 -10.89 -0.93
N ILE A 46 -2.90 -10.43 0.10
CA ILE A 46 -3.12 -10.88 1.48
C ILE A 46 -4.32 -10.21 2.14
N THR A 47 -4.98 -9.25 1.49
CA THR A 47 -6.19 -8.59 2.00
C THR A 47 -7.43 -9.24 1.41
N ARG A 48 -8.38 -9.61 2.27
CA ARG A 48 -9.62 -10.26 1.84
C ARG A 48 -10.51 -9.34 1.02
N LYS A 49 -11.38 -9.92 0.18
CA LYS A 49 -12.41 -9.17 -0.55
C LYS A 49 -13.29 -8.39 0.43
N GLY A 50 -13.55 -7.12 0.13
CA GLY A 50 -14.25 -6.19 1.03
C GLY A 50 -13.39 -5.67 2.20
N GLY A 51 -12.10 -6.00 2.21
CA GLY A 51 -11.11 -5.37 3.08
C GLY A 51 -10.70 -3.98 2.60
N HIS A 52 -9.98 -3.25 3.44
CA HIS A 52 -9.57 -1.87 3.16
C HIS A 52 -8.06 -1.75 2.99
N ALA A 53 -7.66 -0.96 2.01
CA ALA A 53 -6.31 -0.47 1.80
C ALA A 53 -6.27 0.97 2.31
N ILE A 54 -5.41 1.26 3.28
CA ILE A 54 -5.25 2.62 3.81
C ILE A 54 -3.75 2.92 3.82
N PHE A 55 -3.31 3.87 3.01
CA PHE A 55 -1.89 4.16 2.91
C PHE A 55 -1.63 5.57 2.43
N THR A 56 -0.41 6.03 2.64
CA THR A 56 0.08 7.32 2.15
C THR A 56 1.17 7.08 1.13
N VAL A 57 1.18 7.85 0.04
CA VAL A 57 2.28 7.88 -0.93
C VAL A 57 2.88 9.28 -0.91
N ARG A 58 4.22 9.36 -0.90
CA ARG A 58 4.92 10.65 -0.98
C ARG A 58 4.81 11.21 -2.41
N ASP A 59 4.47 12.50 -2.51
CA ASP A 59 4.33 13.25 -3.77
C ASP A 59 5.43 12.93 -4.82
N GLN A 60 6.70 13.03 -4.43
CA GLN A 60 7.83 12.82 -5.33
C GLN A 60 7.91 11.40 -5.91
N VAL A 61 7.47 10.38 -5.15
CA VAL A 61 7.45 9.00 -5.64
C VAL A 61 6.13 8.64 -6.30
N PHE A 62 5.07 9.41 -6.08
CA PHE A 62 3.79 9.16 -6.74
C PHE A 62 3.93 9.30 -8.26
N GLU A 63 4.55 10.40 -8.71
CA GLU A 63 4.77 10.67 -10.13
C GLU A 63 5.85 9.77 -10.74
N SER A 64 6.99 9.60 -10.04
CA SER A 64 8.15 8.91 -10.60
C SER A 64 8.20 7.41 -10.32
N GLY A 65 7.46 6.93 -9.30
CA GLY A 65 7.54 5.57 -8.78
C GLY A 65 6.49 4.60 -9.34
N GLY A 66 5.71 5.01 -10.33
CA GLY A 66 4.75 4.14 -11.02
C GLY A 66 3.50 3.79 -10.20
N PHE A 67 3.18 4.55 -9.16
CA PHE A 67 2.03 4.28 -8.29
C PHE A 67 0.71 4.39 -9.05
N GLN A 68 0.52 5.44 -9.86
CA GLN A 68 -0.69 5.59 -10.66
C GLN A 68 -0.95 4.37 -11.56
N ALA A 69 0.09 3.87 -12.24
CA ALA A 69 -0.04 2.72 -13.12
C ALA A 69 -0.47 1.45 -12.35
N VAL A 70 0.11 1.22 -11.16
CA VAL A 70 -0.30 0.11 -10.30
C VAL A 70 -1.74 0.29 -9.79
N PHE A 71 -2.17 1.53 -9.54
CA PHE A 71 -3.54 1.77 -9.12
C PHE A 71 -4.53 1.43 -10.22
N ASP A 72 -4.27 1.95 -11.43
CA ASP A 72 -5.10 1.72 -12.61
C ASP A 72 -5.18 0.22 -12.95
N GLU A 73 -4.06 -0.50 -12.86
CA GLU A 73 -4.01 -1.96 -13.07
C GLU A 73 -4.91 -2.70 -12.07
N LEU A 74 -4.77 -2.40 -10.78
CA LEU A 74 -5.53 -3.04 -9.71
C LEU A 74 -7.03 -2.71 -9.79
N GLU A 75 -7.38 -1.50 -10.25
CA GLU A 75 -8.77 -1.10 -10.52
C GLU A 75 -9.34 -1.85 -11.74
N LEU A 76 -8.61 -1.86 -12.85
CA LEU A 76 -9.01 -2.56 -14.08
C LEU A 76 -9.19 -4.07 -13.84
N ALA A 77 -8.33 -4.67 -13.01
CA ALA A 77 -8.43 -6.07 -12.61
C ALA A 77 -9.55 -6.33 -11.57
N GLY A 78 -10.28 -5.29 -11.13
CA GLY A 78 -11.34 -5.38 -10.14
C GLY A 78 -10.86 -5.85 -8.76
N LYS A 79 -9.56 -5.67 -8.46
CA LYS A 79 -8.95 -6.08 -7.19
C LYS A 79 -9.22 -5.08 -6.08
N TRP A 80 -9.31 -3.81 -6.45
CA TRP A 80 -9.71 -2.75 -5.54
C TRP A 80 -10.49 -1.66 -6.29
N ARG A 81 -10.92 -0.64 -5.56
CA ARG A 81 -11.54 0.58 -6.09
C ARG A 81 -11.25 1.73 -5.13
N PRO A 82 -11.18 2.98 -5.61
CA PRO A 82 -11.00 4.14 -4.76
C PRO A 82 -12.24 4.32 -3.88
N ILE A 83 -12.00 4.72 -2.63
CA ILE A 83 -13.05 5.02 -1.65
C ILE A 83 -12.97 6.48 -1.24
N GLU A 84 -11.78 6.94 -0.91
CA GLU A 84 -11.49 8.29 -0.46
C GLU A 84 -10.04 8.62 -0.77
N GLU A 85 -9.79 9.87 -1.16
CA GLU A 85 -8.46 10.45 -1.32
C GLU A 85 -8.46 11.82 -0.67
N SER A 86 -7.50 12.07 0.21
CA SER A 86 -7.33 13.38 0.83
C SER A 86 -6.68 14.37 -0.14
N PRO A 87 -6.92 15.68 -0.01
CA PRO A 87 -6.04 16.67 -0.63
C PRO A 87 -4.58 16.48 -0.19
N TRP A 88 -3.63 16.96 -0.99
CA TRP A 88 -2.22 16.96 -0.62
C TRP A 88 -1.98 17.70 0.71
N PHE A 89 -1.21 17.08 1.60
CA PHE A 89 -0.86 17.65 2.90
C PHE A 89 0.63 17.54 3.19
N ARG A 90 1.14 18.44 4.03
CA ARG A 90 2.55 18.45 4.44
C ARG A 90 2.82 17.31 5.41
N CYS A 91 3.97 16.66 5.28
CA CYS A 91 4.41 15.61 6.21
C CYS A 91 4.91 16.14 7.56
N TYR A 92 4.75 17.45 7.83
CA TYR A 92 5.10 18.12 9.07
C TYR A 92 4.10 19.25 9.34
N ALA A 93 3.80 19.48 10.61
CA ALA A 93 3.06 20.68 11.02
C ALA A 93 3.99 21.89 10.88
N ILE A 94 3.48 22.98 10.31
CA ILE A 94 4.13 24.28 10.43
C ILE A 94 3.48 24.96 11.63
N ALA A 95 4.30 25.35 12.61
CA ALA A 95 3.88 26.17 13.74
C ALA A 95 3.52 27.59 13.28
#